data_AF-A0A8T7IVS3-F1
#
_entry.id   AF-A0A8T7IVS3-F1
#
_cell.length_a   1.000
_cell.length_b   1.000
_cell.length_c   1.000
_cell.angle_alpha   90.00
_cell.angle_beta   90.00
_cell.angle_gamma   90.00
#
_symmetry.space_group_name_H-M   'P 1'
#
loop_
_entity.id
_entity.type
_entity.pdbx_description
1 polymer ?
#
loop_
_entity_poly.entity_id
_entity_poly.type
_entity_poly.pdbx_seq_one_letter_code
_entity_poly.pdbx_strand_id
1 'polypeptide(L)'
;MTNTPSNTSDFSQLPLKPELLNNLTTLGYQQMTEIQRQSLPILLQGKDVIAQAKTGSGKTAAFGLGVLHNLNVKRFRVQSLVLCPTRELADQVAKEIRKLARGIHNI
;
A
#
# COMPACT_ATOMS: atom_id res chain seq x y z
N MET A 1 -15.00 -25.89 -19.95
CA MET A 1 -14.51 -25.42 -18.64
C MET A 1 -13.51 -24.30 -18.93
N THR A 2 -13.94 -23.04 -18.81
CA THR A 2 -13.12 -21.88 -19.19
C THR A 2 -12.03 -21.66 -18.15
N ASN A 3 -10.78 -21.82 -18.58
CA ASN A 3 -9.59 -21.55 -17.79
C ASN A 3 -9.50 -20.03 -17.57
N THR A 4 -9.95 -19.53 -16.42
CA THR A 4 -9.75 -18.12 -16.04
C THR A 4 -8.26 -17.95 -15.72
N PRO A 5 -7.51 -17.07 -16.42
CA PRO A 5 -6.11 -16.84 -16.10
C PRO A 5 -6.04 -16.34 -14.66
N SER A 6 -5.20 -16.97 -13.83
CA SER A 6 -4.99 -16.50 -12.45
C SER A 6 -4.47 -15.06 -12.52
N ASN A 7 -5.32 -14.09 -12.15
CA ASN A 7 -4.97 -12.68 -12.13
C ASN A 7 -3.94 -12.43 -11.03
N THR A 8 -2.66 -12.66 -11.35
CA THR A 8 -1.48 -12.31 -10.51
C THR A 8 -1.38 -10.81 -10.15
N SER A 9 -2.33 -10.00 -10.61
CA SER A 9 -2.45 -8.58 -10.32
C SER A 9 -3.46 -8.24 -9.22
N ASP A 10 -4.23 -9.20 -8.68
CA ASP A 10 -5.19 -8.88 -7.63
C ASP A 10 -4.51 -8.70 -6.26
N PHE A 11 -4.93 -7.68 -5.50
CA PHE A 11 -4.43 -7.42 -4.15
C PHE A 11 -4.72 -8.58 -3.20
N SER A 12 -5.79 -9.35 -3.45
CA SER A 12 -6.16 -10.54 -2.66
C SER A 12 -5.08 -11.63 -2.64
N GLN A 13 -4.13 -11.61 -3.58
CA GLN A 13 -3.01 -12.54 -3.65
C GLN A 13 -1.86 -12.17 -2.71
N LEU A 14 -1.86 -10.97 -2.14
CA LEU A 14 -0.84 -10.52 -1.20
C LEU A 14 -1.20 -10.92 0.24
N PRO A 15 -0.20 -11.20 1.10
CA PRO A 15 -0.42 -11.48 2.51
C PRO A 15 -0.71 -10.19 3.30
N LEU A 16 -1.62 -9.34 2.83
CA LEU A 16 -2.04 -8.11 3.50
C LEU A 16 -2.97 -8.42 4.67
N LYS A 17 -3.03 -7.50 5.65
CA LYS A 17 -4.00 -7.62 6.74
C LYS A 17 -5.42 -7.55 6.17
N PRO A 18 -6.39 -8.34 6.66
CA PRO A 18 -7.75 -8.34 6.13
C PRO A 18 -8.43 -6.96 6.11
N GLU A 19 -8.18 -6.14 7.13
CA GLU A 19 -8.67 -4.76 7.22
C GLU A 19 -8.19 -3.86 6.06
N LEU A 20 -6.96 -4.06 5.60
CA LEU A 20 -6.40 -3.33 4.46
C LEU A 20 -7.03 -3.81 3.15
N LEU A 21 -7.18 -5.12 2.97
CA LEU A 21 -7.83 -5.68 1.78
C LEU A 21 -9.27 -5.18 1.65
N ASN A 22 -10.04 -5.23 2.74
CA ASN A 22 -11.41 -4.72 2.77
C ASN A 22 -11.47 -3.23 2.41
N ASN A 23 -10.57 -2.41 2.97
CA ASN A 23 -10.52 -0.99 2.64
C ASN A 23 -10.11 -0.74 1.18
N LEU A 24 -9.18 -1.52 0.62
CA LEU A 24 -8.83 -1.42 -0.79
C LEU A 24 -10.05 -1.66 -1.69
N THR A 25 -10.88 -2.66 -1.37
CA THR A 25 -12.13 -2.93 -2.08
C THR A 25 -13.11 -1.76 -1.99
N THR A 26 -13.32 -1.16 -0.80
CA THR A 26 -14.23 -0.02 -0.64
C THR A 26 -13.73 1.24 -1.36
N LEU A 27 -12.42 1.40 -1.47
CA LEU A 27 -11.77 2.49 -2.20
C LEU A 27 -11.72 2.26 -3.72
N GLY A 28 -12.19 1.11 -4.20
CA GLY A 28 -12.26 0.77 -5.63
C GLY A 28 -10.92 0.31 -6.24
N TYR A 29 -9.97 -0.14 -5.43
CA TYR A 29 -8.74 -0.77 -5.94
C TYR A 29 -9.08 -2.17 -6.46
N GLN A 30 -9.14 -2.30 -7.79
CA GLN A 30 -9.50 -3.56 -8.44
C GLN A 30 -8.28 -4.44 -8.74
N GLN A 31 -7.23 -3.86 -9.32
CA GLN A 31 -6.02 -4.56 -9.74
C GLN A 31 -4.80 -3.70 -9.43
N MET A 32 -3.71 -4.34 -9.06
CA MET A 32 -2.42 -3.70 -8.85
C MET A 32 -1.90 -3.12 -10.16
N THR A 33 -1.35 -1.91 -10.08
CA THR A 33 -0.52 -1.36 -11.16
C THR A 33 0.81 -2.11 -11.25
N GLU A 34 1.55 -1.91 -12.35
CA GLU A 34 2.86 -2.57 -12.55
C GLU A 34 3.80 -2.41 -11.35
N ILE A 35 3.98 -1.16 -10.89
CA ILE A 35 4.89 -0.86 -9.79
C ILE A 35 4.41 -1.47 -8.48
N GLN A 36 3.10 -1.55 -8.25
CA GLN A 36 2.53 -2.20 -7.06
C GLN A 36 2.78 -3.69 -7.09
N ARG A 37 2.49 -4.35 -8.21
CA ARG A 37 2.70 -5.79 -8.39
C ARG A 37 4.17 -6.20 -8.21
N GLN A 38 5.11 -5.40 -8.70
CA GLN A 38 6.54 -5.69 -8.55
C GLN A 38 7.06 -5.39 -7.14
N SER A 39 6.60 -4.30 -6.51
CA SER A 39 7.19 -3.83 -5.24
C SER A 39 6.48 -4.36 -4.00
N LEU A 40 5.16 -4.52 -3.99
CA LEU A 40 4.40 -4.91 -2.78
C LEU A 40 4.85 -6.25 -2.18
N PRO A 41 5.02 -7.35 -2.94
CA PRO A 41 5.48 -8.60 -2.36
C PRO A 41 6.81 -8.49 -1.63
N ILE A 42 7.71 -7.64 -2.13
CA ILE A 42 9.05 -7.41 -1.57
C ILE A 42 8.96 -6.50 -0.34
N LEU A 43 8.18 -5.42 -0.41
CA LEU A 43 7.93 -4.50 0.70
C LEU A 43 7.28 -5.20 1.90
N LEU A 44 6.34 -6.11 1.65
CA LEU A 44 5.67 -6.90 2.70
C LEU A 44 6.60 -7.90 3.39
N GLN A 45 7.71 -8.28 2.75
CA GLN A 45 8.78 -9.07 3.37
C GLN A 45 9.73 -8.22 4.21
N GLY A 46 9.55 -6.89 4.27
CA GLY A 46 10.41 -5.99 5.01
C GLY A 46 11.80 -5.80 4.38
N LYS A 47 11.94 -6.06 3.08
CA LYS A 47 13.20 -5.87 2.34
C LYS A 47 13.32 -4.45 1.81
N ASP A 48 14.56 -4.00 1.64
CA ASP A 48 14.85 -2.72 0.98
C ASP A 48 14.53 -2.78 -0.51
N VAL A 49 13.90 -1.73 -1.03
CA VAL A 49 13.44 -1.66 -2.42
C VAL A 49 13.81 -0.31 -3.03
N ILE A 50 14.46 -0.36 -4.19
CA ILE A 50 14.60 0.79 -5.09
C ILE A 50 13.56 0.62 -6.20
N ALA A 51 12.64 1.59 -6.30
CA ALA A 51 11.55 1.55 -7.27
C ALA A 51 11.56 2.82 -8.14
N GLN A 52 11.60 2.66 -9.46
CA GLN A 52 11.51 3.75 -10.41
C GLN A 52 10.18 3.67 -11.17
N ALA A 53 9.37 4.72 -11.08
CA ALA A 53 8.14 4.83 -11.88
C ALA A 53 7.72 6.30 -12.03
N LYS A 54 6.94 6.61 -13.07
CA LYS A 54 6.37 7.95 -13.29
C LYS A 54 5.36 8.35 -12.20
N THR A 55 5.08 9.64 -12.02
CA THR A 55 3.99 10.12 -11.16
C THR A 55 2.64 9.53 -11.59
N GLY A 56 1.74 9.26 -10.63
CA GLY A 56 0.43 8.63 -10.92
C GLY A 56 0.47 7.11 -11.17
N SER A 57 1.63 6.47 -11.09
CA SER A 57 1.78 5.01 -11.25
C SER A 57 1.29 4.18 -10.05
N GLY A 58 0.90 4.79 -8.94
CA GLY A 58 0.45 4.09 -7.74
C GLY A 58 1.55 3.77 -6.70
N LYS A 59 2.75 4.37 -6.83
CA LYS A 59 3.86 4.23 -5.85
C LYS A 59 3.46 4.52 -4.40
N THR A 60 2.68 5.57 -4.18
CA THR A 60 2.23 5.97 -2.83
C THR A 60 1.43 4.88 -2.14
N ALA A 61 0.54 4.21 -2.88
CA ALA A 61 -0.20 3.08 -2.33
C ALA A 61 0.72 1.88 -2.06
N ALA A 62 1.74 1.64 -2.89
CA ALA A 62 2.67 0.54 -2.68
C ALA A 62 3.43 0.66 -1.34
N PHE A 63 4.15 1.77 -1.11
CA PHE A 63 4.86 1.93 0.16
C PHE A 63 3.92 2.21 1.33
N GLY A 64 2.79 2.89 1.10
CA GLY A 64 1.77 3.14 2.12
C GLY A 64 1.18 1.86 2.69
N LEU A 65 0.81 0.91 1.82
CA LEU A 65 0.34 -0.41 2.24
C LEU A 65 1.44 -1.21 2.96
N GLY A 66 2.70 -1.13 2.50
CA GLY A 66 3.83 -1.76 3.20
C GLY A 66 4.01 -1.23 4.62
N VAL A 67 3.91 0.10 4.81
CA VAL A 67 3.97 0.73 6.14
C VAL A 67 2.78 0.29 7.01
N LEU A 68 1.56 0.39 6.50
CA LEU A 68 0.35 0.06 7.27
C LEU A 68 0.27 -1.43 7.62
N HIS A 69 0.75 -2.30 6.73
CA HIS A 69 0.83 -3.74 7.01
C HIS A 69 1.73 -4.02 8.22
N ASN A 70 2.88 -3.37 8.31
CA ASN A 70 3.84 -3.58 9.40
C ASN A 70 3.52 -2.77 10.68
N LEU A 71 2.58 -1.84 10.60
CA LEU A 71 2.24 -0.96 11.72
C LEU A 71 1.64 -1.73 12.90
N ASN A 72 2.15 -1.45 14.11
CA ASN A 72 1.58 -1.94 15.37
C ASN A 72 0.85 -0.81 16.10
N VAL A 73 -0.48 -0.82 15.97
CA VAL A 73 -1.41 0.16 16.55
C VAL A 73 -1.45 0.22 18.08
N LYS A 74 -0.92 -0.78 18.79
CA LYS A 74 -0.80 -0.76 20.26
C LYS A 74 0.43 -0.01 20.75
N ARG A 75 1.38 0.30 19.86
CA ARG A 75 2.62 1.01 20.19
C ARG A 75 2.50 2.50 19.84
N PHE A 76 2.25 3.32 20.85
CA PHE A 76 2.12 4.78 20.72
C PHE A 76 3.49 5.48 20.58
N ARG A 77 4.14 5.25 19.44
CA ARG A 77 5.41 5.90 19.06
C ARG A 77 5.51 5.97 17.53
N VAL A 78 6.38 6.82 17.02
CA VAL A 78 6.70 6.86 15.58
C VAL A 78 7.32 5.52 15.17
N GLN A 79 6.75 4.89 14.14
CA GLN A 79 7.18 3.56 13.63
C GLN A 79 7.66 3.62 12.18
N SER A 80 7.37 4.70 11.46
CA SER A 80 7.76 4.88 10.06
C SER A 80 7.89 6.37 9.75
N LEU A 81 8.79 6.71 8.83
CA LEU A 81 9.02 8.07 8.36
C LEU A 81 8.99 8.06 6.83
N VAL A 82 8.17 8.94 6.25
CA VAL A 82 8.14 9.17 4.80
C VAL A 82 8.72 10.55 4.53
N LEU A 83 9.82 10.60 3.78
CA LEU A 83 10.46 11.84 3.37
C LEU A 83 9.95 12.26 2.00
N CYS A 84 9.63 13.54 1.84
CA CYS A 84 9.14 14.12 0.60
C CYS A 84 9.97 15.38 0.27
N PRO A 85 10.21 15.70 -1.01
CA PRO A 85 10.99 16.86 -1.42
C PRO A 85 10.27 18.19 -1.18
N THR A 86 8.94 18.19 -1.11
CA THR A 86 8.13 19.40 -0.90
C THR A 86 7.02 19.14 0.12
N ARG A 87 6.57 20.21 0.77
CA ARG A 87 5.49 20.19 1.76
C ARG A 87 4.17 19.75 1.13
N GLU A 88 3.86 20.25 -0.06
CA GLU A 88 2.62 19.94 -0.79
C GLU A 88 2.56 18.45 -1.15
N LEU A 89 3.69 17.85 -1.54
CA LEU A 89 3.74 16.41 -1.79
C LEU A 89 3.59 15.61 -0.49
N ALA A 90 4.20 16.07 0.61
CA ALA A 90 4.02 15.44 1.91
C ALA A 90 2.54 15.45 2.33
N ASP A 91 1.83 16.57 2.13
CA ASP A 91 0.40 16.68 2.41
C ASP A 91 -0.44 15.73 1.56
N GLN A 92 -0.11 15.58 0.27
CA GLN A 92 -0.78 14.62 -0.62
C GLN A 92 -0.54 13.17 -0.19
N VAL A 93 0.72 12.82 0.10
CA VAL A 93 1.10 11.48 0.57
C VAL A 93 0.41 11.13 1.89
N ALA A 94 0.37 12.07 2.84
CA ALA A 94 -0.29 11.88 4.13
C ALA A 94 -1.81 11.62 3.96
N LYS A 95 -2.48 12.37 3.07
CA LYS A 95 -3.91 12.17 2.76
C LYS A 95 -4.16 10.78 2.16
N GLU A 96 -3.32 10.34 1.23
CA GLU A 96 -3.45 9.01 0.62
C GLU A 96 -3.21 7.89 1.63
N ILE A 97 -2.19 7.99 2.49
CA ILE A 97 -1.96 6.98 3.54
C ILE A 97 -3.14 6.92 4.51
N ARG A 98 -3.68 8.08 4.94
CA ARG A 98 -4.88 8.11 5.79
C ARG A 98 -6.09 7.47 5.12
N LYS A 99 -6.27 7.70 3.81
CA LYS A 99 -7.34 7.05 3.03
C LYS A 99 -7.17 5.52 3.05
N LEU A 100 -5.95 5.01 2.86
CA LEU A 100 -5.64 3.58 2.92
C LEU A 100 -5.78 2.99 4.33
N ALA A 101 -5.68 3.81 5.38
CA ALA A 101 -5.76 3.38 6.78
C ALA A 101 -7.18 3.37 7.38
N ARG A 102 -8.22 3.83 6.67
CA ARG A 102 -9.59 3.99 7.22
C ARG A 102 -10.18 2.75 7.90
N GLY A 103 -9.73 1.55 7.52
CA GLY A 103 -10.17 0.28 8.12
C GLY A 103 -9.42 -0.13 9.38
N ILE A 104 -8.39 0.61 9.78
CA ILE A 104 -7.51 0.28 10.91
C ILE A 104 -7.92 1.12 12.12
N HIS A 105 -8.10 0.48 13.27
CA HIS A 105 -8.44 1.18 14.50
C HIS A 105 -7.30 2.10 14.97
N ASN A 106 -7.64 3.22 15.63
CA ASN A 106 -6.69 4.16 16.25
C ASN A 106 -5.68 4.81 15.28
N ILE A 107 -6.06 5.03 14.01
CA ILE A 107 -5.26 5.75 13.00
C ILE A 107 -6.08 6.87 12.37
#